data_AF-A0A0R3QWQ7-F1
#
_entry.id   AF-A0A0R3QWQ7-F1
#
_cell.length_a   1.000
_cell.length_b   1.000
_cell.length_c   1.000
_cell.angle_alpha   90.00
_cell.angle_beta   90.00
_cell.angle_gamma   90.00
#
_symmetry.space_group_name_H-M   'P 1'
#
loop_
_entity.id
_entity.type
_entity.pdbx_description
1 polymer ?
#
loop_
_entity_poly.entity_id
_entity_poly.type
_entity_poly.pdbx_seq_one_letter_code
_entity_poly.pdbx_strand_id
1 'polypeptide(L)'
;MLLVDTVEKKIEEDNDLKLRIALSRPHKKLSSARIYLDQLRRNDVLSHGAITNEYLIKRELEFQWNEDSDHRTSKKHHRDFHLDEDRRLMAFSYTPDSFAMLIAPMIIEKKEALGSMGNDAALACLSDYSPQIFSYFQQLFAQVYNYFVFY
;
A
#
# COMPACT_ATOMS: atom_id res chain seq x y z
N MET A 1 18.08 -6.28 -28.01
CA MET A 1 18.56 -5.07 -28.70
C MET A 1 19.67 -5.48 -29.65
N LEU A 2 19.71 -4.93 -30.85
CA LEU A 2 20.77 -5.19 -31.83
C LEU A 2 21.53 -3.89 -32.05
N LEU A 3 22.86 -3.94 -32.02
CA LEU A 3 23.70 -2.78 -32.21
C LEU A 3 24.60 -3.02 -33.43
N VAL A 4 24.75 -2.01 -34.27
CA VAL A 4 25.66 -2.04 -35.42
C VAL A 4 26.75 -1.03 -35.15
N ASP A 5 27.98 -1.50 -34.98
CA ASP A 5 29.14 -0.63 -34.88
C ASP A 5 29.58 -0.23 -36.29
N THR A 6 29.43 1.06 -36.62
CA THR A 6 29.77 1.61 -37.94
C THR A 6 31.29 1.78 -38.13
N VAL A 7 32.07 1.81 -37.05
CA VAL A 7 33.53 1.96 -37.08
C VAL A 7 34.19 0.59 -37.24
N GLU A 8 33.79 -0.37 -36.40
CA GLU A 8 34.30 -1.75 -36.46
C GLU A 8 33.60 -2.61 -37.53
N LYS A 9 32.55 -2.08 -38.16
CA LYS A 9 31.73 -2.74 -39.19
C LYS A 9 31.19 -4.10 -38.73
N LYS A 10 30.83 -4.20 -37.45
CA LYS A 10 30.36 -5.44 -36.83
C LYS A 10 28.93 -5.27 -36.33
N ILE A 11 28.15 -6.32 -36.49
CA ILE A 11 26.84 -6.45 -35.85
C ILE A 11 27.05 -7.14 -34.51
N GLU A 12 26.53 -6.54 -33.45
CA GLU A 12 26.59 -7.05 -32.11
C GLU A 12 25.22 -7.52 -31.64
N GLU A 13 25.18 -8.76 -31.19
CA GLU A 13 23.99 -9.37 -30.65
C GLU A 13 23.71 -8.87 -29.23
N ASP A 14 22.44 -9.00 -28.81
CA ASP A 14 21.94 -8.51 -27.53
C ASP A 14 22.73 -9.06 -26.33
N ASN A 15 23.08 -10.35 -26.37
CA ASN A 15 23.81 -11.01 -25.28
C ASN A 15 25.23 -10.46 -25.15
N ASP A 16 25.95 -10.31 -26.26
CA ASP A 16 27.31 -9.79 -26.28
C ASP A 16 27.35 -8.35 -25.77
N LEU A 17 26.39 -7.54 -26.21
CA LEU A 17 26.24 -6.16 -25.77
C LEU A 17 25.95 -6.07 -24.26
N LYS A 18 25.02 -6.89 -23.76
CA LYS A 18 24.69 -6.96 -22.33
C LYS A 18 25.89 -7.40 -21.51
N LEU A 19 26.65 -8.40 -21.98
CA LEU A 19 27.84 -8.90 -21.29
C LEU A 19 28.93 -7.83 -21.19
N ARG A 20 29.24 -7.15 -22.30
CA ARG A 20 30.22 -6.05 -22.28
C ARG A 20 29.82 -4.93 -21.33
N ILE A 21 28.55 -4.49 -21.36
CA ILE A 21 28.05 -3.45 -20.44
C ILE A 21 28.14 -3.94 -18.99
N ALA A 22 27.73 -5.17 -18.71
CA ALA A 22 27.80 -5.77 -17.38
C ALA A 22 29.25 -5.91 -16.84
N LEU A 23 30.24 -6.06 -17.72
CA LEU A 23 31.65 -6.15 -17.36
C LEU A 23 32.34 -4.79 -17.21
N SER A 24 31.78 -3.72 -17.82
CA SER A 24 32.37 -2.37 -17.79
C SER A 24 32.56 -1.79 -16.38
N ARG A 25 31.74 -2.24 -15.42
CA ARG A 25 31.81 -1.81 -14.02
C ARG A 25 31.57 -3.01 -13.10
N PRO A 26 32.15 -3.02 -11.88
CA PRO A 26 31.89 -4.07 -10.90
C PRO A 26 30.51 -3.87 -10.26
N HIS A 27 29.42 -4.08 -11.02
CA HIS A 27 28.04 -3.88 -10.59
C HIS A 27 27.69 -4.69 -9.34
N LYS A 28 28.28 -5.88 -9.17
CA LYS A 28 28.12 -6.72 -7.98
C LYS A 28 28.66 -6.06 -6.69
N LYS A 29 29.78 -5.33 -6.79
CA LYS A 29 30.36 -4.59 -5.65
C LYS A 29 29.53 -3.35 -5.30
N LEU A 30 28.95 -2.71 -6.32
CA LEU A 30 28.06 -1.56 -6.15
C LEU A 30 26.71 -1.97 -5.54
N SER A 31 26.17 -3.13 -5.94
CA SER A 31 24.92 -3.65 -5.37
C SER A 31 25.10 -4.28 -3.99
N SER A 32 26.27 -4.83 -3.67
CA SER A 32 26.51 -5.44 -2.35
C SER A 32 26.47 -4.44 -1.18
N ALA A 33 26.70 -3.15 -1.45
CA ALA A 33 26.58 -2.10 -0.44
C ALA A 33 25.11 -1.64 -0.23
N ARG A 34 24.16 -2.18 -0.99
CA ARG A 34 22.75 -1.77 -0.92
C ARG A 34 22.05 -2.50 0.22
N ILE A 35 21.53 -1.74 1.18
CA ILE A 35 20.69 -2.26 2.26
C ILE A 35 19.23 -2.20 1.81
N TYR A 36 18.52 -3.33 1.90
CA TYR A 36 17.08 -3.40 1.59
C TYR A 36 16.28 -3.29 2.88
N LEU A 37 15.31 -2.37 2.90
CA LEU A 37 14.41 -2.20 4.04
C LEU A 37 13.62 -3.48 4.36
N ASP A 38 13.34 -4.30 3.34
CA ASP A 38 12.66 -5.59 3.54
C ASP A 38 13.47 -6.59 4.36
N GLN A 39 14.81 -6.53 4.30
CA GLN A 39 15.67 -7.39 5.12
C GLN A 39 15.63 -6.95 6.59
N LEU A 40 15.57 -5.64 6.84
CA LEU A 40 15.40 -5.10 8.19
C LEU A 40 14.03 -5.47 8.76
N ARG A 41 12.98 -5.38 7.95
CA ARG A 41 11.61 -5.72 8.34
C ARG A 41 11.45 -7.21 8.66
N ARG A 42 12.12 -8.11 7.92
CA ARG A 42 12.07 -9.56 8.17
C ARG A 42 12.69 -9.99 9.50
N ASN A 43 13.76 -9.32 9.93
CA ASN A 43 14.38 -9.62 11.22
C ASN A 43 13.51 -9.16 12.40
N ASP A 44 12.77 -8.07 12.22
CA ASP A 44 11.75 -7.62 13.17
C ASP A 44 10.55 -8.58 13.20
N VAL A 45 10.17 -9.14 12.04
CA VAL A 45 9.16 -10.21 11.92
C VAL A 45 9.51 -11.43 12.77
N LEU A 46 10.77 -11.84 12.78
CA LEU A 46 11.22 -13.05 13.48
C LEU A 46 11.49 -12.86 14.97
N SER A 47 11.83 -11.64 15.42
CA SER A 47 12.16 -11.37 16.83
C SER A 47 10.96 -10.89 17.66
N HIS A 48 10.03 -10.15 17.07
CA HIS A 48 8.85 -9.60 17.76
C HIS A 48 7.54 -9.91 17.04
N GLY A 49 7.46 -11.04 16.31
CA GLY A 49 6.23 -11.46 15.65
C GLY A 49 5.70 -10.42 14.68
N ALA A 50 6.60 -9.71 14.00
CA ALA A 50 6.36 -8.51 13.22
C ALA A 50 5.75 -7.39 14.05
N ILE A 51 6.24 -6.18 13.84
CA ILE A 51 5.38 -5.00 13.86
C ILE A 51 4.41 -5.16 12.66
N THR A 52 3.54 -6.18 12.69
CA THR A 52 2.31 -6.18 11.92
C THR A 52 1.44 -5.10 12.52
N ASN A 53 0.56 -4.53 11.69
CA ASN A 53 -0.52 -3.68 12.21
C ASN A 53 -1.24 -4.42 13.35
N GLU A 54 -1.36 -5.75 13.28
CA GLU A 54 -1.94 -6.58 14.34
C GLU A 54 -1.19 -6.52 15.68
N TYR A 55 0.15 -6.64 15.71
CA TYR A 55 0.92 -6.48 16.96
C TYR A 55 0.84 -5.05 17.50
N LEU A 56 0.91 -4.04 16.63
CA LEU A 56 0.78 -2.64 17.06
C LEU A 56 -0.62 -2.34 17.59
N ILE A 57 -1.66 -2.81 16.91
CA ILE A 57 -3.06 -2.70 17.34
C ILE A 57 -3.22 -3.40 18.69
N LYS A 58 -2.69 -4.62 18.82
CA LYS A 58 -2.75 -5.37 20.07
C LYS A 58 -2.02 -4.66 21.20
N ARG A 59 -0.82 -4.13 20.96
CA ARG A 59 -0.03 -3.38 21.94
C ARG A 59 -0.72 -2.08 22.35
N GLU A 60 -1.29 -1.35 21.39
CA GLU A 60 -2.04 -0.11 21.66
C GLU A 60 -3.32 -0.39 22.45
N LEU A 61 -4.06 -1.43 22.08
CA LEU A 61 -5.24 -1.88 22.82
C LEU A 61 -4.88 -2.36 24.24
N GLU A 62 -3.77 -3.08 24.40
CA GLU A 62 -3.24 -3.50 25.71
C GLU A 62 -2.78 -2.30 26.54
N PHE A 63 -2.18 -1.28 25.91
CA PHE A 63 -1.77 -0.04 26.57
C PHE A 63 -2.97 0.75 27.10
N GLN A 64 -4.01 0.94 26.28
CA GLN A 64 -5.27 1.57 26.71
C GLN A 64 -5.94 0.76 27.84
N TRP A 65 -5.89 -0.57 27.78
CA TRP A 65 -6.44 -1.42 28.84
C TRP A 65 -5.72 -1.22 30.18
N ASN A 66 -4.41 -0.97 30.16
CA ASN A 66 -3.62 -0.75 31.37
C ASN A 66 -3.85 0.64 31.99
N GLU A 67 -4.10 1.68 31.19
CA GLU A 67 -4.47 3.01 31.72
C GLU A 67 -5.87 3.03 32.34
N ASP A 68 -6.83 2.29 31.76
CA ASP A 68 -8.21 2.19 32.28
C ASP A 68 -8.32 1.31 33.54
N SER A 69 -7.32 0.44 33.80
CA SER A 69 -7.37 -0.57 34.87
C SER A 69 -7.09 -0.04 36.27
N ASP A 70 -6.60 1.19 36.43
CA ASP A 70 -6.29 1.75 37.76
C ASP A 70 -7.56 2.20 38.51
N HIS A 71 -8.72 2.26 37.84
CA HIS A 71 -10.01 2.56 38.46
C HIS A 71 -11.15 1.67 37.95
N ARG A 72 -11.36 0.55 38.66
CA ARG A 72 -12.61 -0.22 38.93
C ARG A 72 -12.57 -1.68 38.51
N THR A 73 -12.75 -2.54 39.50
CA THR A 73 -13.20 -3.93 39.35
C THR A 73 -14.55 -4.00 38.62
N SER A 74 -14.58 -4.37 37.34
CA SER A 74 -15.82 -4.85 36.68
C SER A 74 -15.59 -5.62 35.39
N LYS A 75 -16.11 -6.87 35.40
CA LYS A 75 -16.70 -7.66 34.32
C LYS A 75 -16.27 -7.32 32.87
N LYS A 76 -15.60 -8.28 32.23
CA LYS A 76 -15.43 -8.40 30.77
C LYS A 76 -16.80 -8.38 30.05
N HIS A 77 -17.33 -7.21 29.77
CA HIS A 77 -18.22 -7.04 28.63
C HIS A 77 -17.33 -6.81 27.41
N HIS A 78 -17.47 -7.64 26.40
CA HIS A 78 -17.04 -7.32 25.05
C HIS A 78 -17.84 -6.06 24.68
N ARG A 79 -17.26 -4.88 24.88
CA ARG A 79 -17.86 -3.63 24.39
C ARG A 79 -17.77 -3.73 22.89
N ASP A 80 -18.92 -3.87 22.24
CA ASP A 80 -19.02 -3.71 20.80
C ASP A 80 -18.50 -2.30 20.50
N PHE A 81 -17.28 -2.21 19.96
CA PHE A 81 -16.67 -0.94 19.59
C PHE A 81 -17.50 -0.38 18.43
N HIS A 82 -18.35 0.60 18.72
CA HIS A 82 -19.06 1.32 17.68
C HIS A 82 -18.06 2.24 16.95
N LEU A 83 -17.87 1.99 15.65
CA LEU A 83 -16.96 2.77 14.80
C LEU A 83 -17.27 4.29 14.84
N ASP A 84 -18.52 4.65 15.15
CA ASP A 84 -18.98 6.03 15.29
C ASP A 84 -18.43 6.77 16.54
N GLU A 85 -17.86 6.04 17.50
CA GLU A 85 -17.32 6.66 18.73
C GLU A 85 -15.95 7.32 18.51
N ASP A 86 -15.17 6.88 17.51
CA ASP A 86 -13.85 7.47 17.24
C ASP A 86 -13.97 8.73 16.37
N ARG A 87 -13.84 9.89 17.01
CA ARG A 87 -13.86 11.21 16.36
C ARG A 87 -12.82 11.36 15.25
N ARG A 88 -11.71 10.61 15.29
CA ARG A 88 -10.67 10.64 14.24
C ARG A 88 -11.20 10.08 12.93
N LEU A 89 -12.00 9.01 12.97
CA LEU A 89 -12.60 8.41 11.78
C LEU A 89 -13.52 9.40 11.07
N MET A 90 -14.38 10.07 11.85
CA MET A 90 -15.25 11.12 11.33
C MET A 90 -14.48 12.32 10.77
N ALA A 91 -13.37 12.72 11.42
CA ALA A 91 -12.52 13.82 10.94
C ALA A 91 -11.85 13.53 9.58
N PHE A 92 -11.61 12.24 9.26
CA PHE A 92 -11.10 11.81 7.96
C PHE A 92 -12.21 11.34 7.01
N SER A 93 -13.48 11.63 7.30
CA SER A 93 -14.65 11.25 6.48
C SER A 93 -14.84 9.74 6.31
N TYR A 94 -14.37 8.92 7.25
CA TYR A 94 -14.73 7.50 7.29
C TYR A 94 -16.13 7.33 7.87
N THR A 95 -17.05 6.83 7.05
CA THR A 95 -18.42 6.48 7.46
C THR A 95 -18.55 4.97 7.70
N PRO A 96 -19.56 4.52 8.49
CA PRO A 96 -19.86 3.10 8.66
C PRO A 96 -20.05 2.37 7.33
N ASP A 97 -20.73 3.02 6.37
CA ASP A 97 -20.94 2.47 5.03
C ASP A 97 -19.63 2.29 4.27
N SER A 98 -18.75 3.29 4.31
CA SER A 98 -17.42 3.21 3.67
C SER A 98 -16.60 2.08 4.28
N PHE A 99 -16.69 1.88 5.60
CA PHE A 99 -15.97 0.80 6.27
C PHE A 99 -16.53 -0.57 5.89
N ALA A 100 -17.85 -0.73 5.89
CA ALA A 100 -18.51 -2.00 5.55
C ALA A 100 -18.34 -2.36 4.06
N MET A 101 -18.39 -1.38 3.15
CA MET A 101 -18.31 -1.61 1.71
C MET A 101 -16.88 -1.65 1.16
N LEU A 102 -15.93 -0.92 1.76
CA LEU A 102 -14.55 -0.82 1.24
C LEU A 102 -13.55 -1.57 2.13
N ILE A 103 -13.51 -1.26 3.42
CA ILE A 103 -12.44 -1.72 4.32
C ILE A 103 -12.66 -3.18 4.75
N ALA A 104 -13.87 -3.55 5.16
CA ALA A 104 -14.21 -4.89 5.59
C ALA A 104 -13.89 -5.97 4.52
N PRO A 105 -14.30 -5.83 3.24
CA PRO A 105 -13.93 -6.81 2.22
C PRO A 105 -12.43 -6.86 1.94
N MET A 106 -11.71 -5.73 2.01
CA MET A 106 -10.24 -5.74 1.88
C MET A 106 -9.55 -6.53 2.98
N ILE A 107 -10.06 -6.48 4.21
CA ILE A 107 -9.51 -7.24 5.34
C ILE A 107 -9.82 -8.74 5.18
N ILE A 108 -11.06 -9.09 4.85
CA ILE A 108 -11.51 -10.48 4.79
C ILE A 108 -10.96 -11.19 3.55
N GLU A 109 -11.10 -10.58 2.38
CA GLU A 109 -10.79 -11.21 1.09
C GLU A 109 -9.38 -10.90 0.58
N LYS A 110 -8.69 -9.91 1.19
CA LYS A 110 -7.36 -9.43 0.78
C LYS A 110 -7.33 -8.96 -0.68
N LYS A 111 -8.46 -8.45 -1.16
CA LYS A 111 -8.66 -7.89 -2.50
C LYS A 111 -9.35 -6.55 -2.38
N GLU A 112 -9.18 -5.70 -3.37
CA GLU A 112 -9.91 -4.44 -3.45
C GLU A 112 -11.42 -4.72 -3.53
N ALA A 113 -12.21 -3.85 -2.89
CA ALA A 113 -13.65 -3.95 -2.88
C ALA A 113 -14.21 -3.80 -4.31
N LEU A 114 -15.07 -4.73 -4.71
CA LEU A 114 -15.73 -4.69 -6.01
C LEU A 114 -17.12 -4.07 -5.87
N GLY A 115 -17.45 -3.16 -6.79
CA GLY A 115 -18.78 -2.57 -6.95
C GLY A 115 -19.27 -2.74 -8.38
N SER A 116 -20.58 -2.62 -8.56
CA SER A 116 -21.20 -2.50 -9.88
C SER A 116 -21.93 -1.16 -9.96
N MET A 117 -22.26 -0.73 -11.19
CA MET A 117 -22.79 0.61 -11.52
C MET A 117 -21.73 1.71 -11.65
N GLY A 118 -22.09 2.79 -12.34
CA GLY A 118 -21.26 3.98 -12.48
C GLY A 118 -21.25 4.81 -11.20
N ASN A 119 -20.35 5.79 -11.15
CA ASN A 119 -20.36 6.78 -10.07
C ASN A 119 -21.35 7.91 -10.40
N ASP A 120 -22.51 7.90 -9.77
CA ASP A 120 -23.56 8.93 -9.93
C ASP A 120 -23.31 10.17 -9.04
N ALA A 121 -22.23 10.20 -8.27
CA ALA A 121 -21.89 11.36 -7.45
C ALA A 121 -21.45 12.55 -8.31
N ALA A 122 -21.74 13.77 -7.81
CA ALA A 122 -21.25 14.99 -8.44
C ALA A 122 -19.71 15.01 -8.50
N LEU A 123 -19.16 15.69 -9.51
CA LEU A 123 -17.73 15.96 -9.59
C LEU A 123 -17.26 16.63 -8.29
N ALA A 124 -16.06 16.28 -7.82
CA ALA A 124 -15.57 16.76 -6.53
C ALA A 124 -15.59 18.29 -6.39
N CYS A 125 -15.37 19.03 -7.48
CA CYS A 125 -15.42 20.49 -7.52
C CYS A 125 -16.83 21.10 -7.53
N LEU A 126 -17.87 20.31 -7.82
CA LEU A 126 -19.28 20.72 -7.88
C LEU A 126 -20.09 20.13 -6.72
N SER A 127 -19.47 19.33 -5.86
CA SER A 127 -20.15 18.72 -4.72
C SER A 127 -20.41 19.75 -3.64
N ASP A 128 -21.63 19.75 -3.10
CA ASP A 128 -21.98 20.52 -1.89
C ASP A 128 -21.38 19.92 -0.61
N TYR A 129 -20.94 18.66 -0.69
CA TYR A 129 -20.18 17.99 0.37
C TYR A 129 -18.69 18.34 0.27
N SER A 130 -17.90 18.06 1.30
CA SER A 130 -16.43 18.22 1.28
C SER A 130 -15.74 16.90 0.91
N PRO A 131 -15.61 16.55 -0.39
CA PRO A 131 -14.93 15.33 -0.81
C PRO A 131 -13.45 15.39 -0.43
N GLN A 132 -12.88 14.20 -0.20
CA GLN A 132 -11.48 14.05 0.18
C GLN A 132 -10.57 14.46 -0.99
N ILE A 133 -9.33 14.81 -0.65
CA ILE A 133 -8.39 15.38 -1.63
C ILE A 133 -8.11 14.44 -2.81
N PHE A 134 -8.14 13.13 -2.58
CA PHE A 134 -7.90 12.14 -3.62
C PHE A 134 -9.04 12.06 -4.64
N SER A 135 -10.26 12.47 -4.29
CA SER A 135 -11.40 12.48 -5.23
C SER A 135 -11.24 13.52 -6.36
N TYR A 136 -10.33 14.48 -6.21
CA TYR A 136 -9.99 15.46 -7.23
C TYR A 136 -9.00 14.93 -8.28
N PHE A 137 -8.28 13.85 -7.96
CA PHE A 137 -7.30 13.25 -8.85
C PHE A 137 -7.90 12.02 -9.53
N GLN A 138 -7.94 12.03 -10.87
CA GLN A 138 -8.44 10.91 -11.65
C GLN A 138 -7.27 10.05 -12.14
N GLN A 139 -7.39 8.73 -12.02
CA GLN A 139 -6.40 7.82 -12.55
C GLN A 139 -6.42 7.88 -14.08
N LEU A 140 -5.26 8.15 -14.68
CA LEU A 140 -5.11 8.12 -16.12
C LEU A 140 -4.95 6.68 -16.59
N PHE A 141 -5.57 6.38 -17.74
CA PHE A 141 -5.44 5.09 -18.40
C PHE A 141 -4.76 5.25 -19.74
N ALA A 142 -3.94 4.27 -20.11
CA ALA A 142 -3.40 4.20 -21.45
C ALA A 142 -4.56 4.00 -22.44
N GLN A 143 -4.62 4.85 -23.44
CA GLN A 143 -5.57 4.75 -24.55
C GLN A 143 -4.83 4.23 -25.79
N VAL A 144 -5.52 4.17 -26.94
CA VAL A 144 -5.10 3.60 -28.24
C VAL A 144 -3.60 3.74 -28.58
N TYR A 145 -2.97 4.82 -28.15
CA TYR A 145 -1.55 5.09 -28.37
C TYR A 145 -0.57 4.13 -27.66
N ASN A 146 -0.95 3.46 -26.58
CA ASN A 146 -0.09 2.52 -25.85
C ASN A 146 -0.88 1.36 -25.23
N TYR A 147 -0.28 0.17 -25.16
CA TYR A 147 -0.90 -0.99 -24.54
C TYR A 147 -0.93 -0.87 -23.00
N PHE A 148 -2.08 -1.20 -22.41
CA PHE A 148 -2.24 -1.32 -20.97
C PHE A 148 -1.73 -2.70 -20.50
N VAL A 149 -0.93 -2.74 -19.44
CA VAL A 149 -0.43 -3.99 -18.83
C VAL A 149 -1.17 -4.22 -17.51
N PHE A 150 -1.85 -5.36 -17.40
CA PHE A 150 -2.42 -5.84 -16.14
C PHE A 150 -1.32 -6.55 -15.33
N TYR A 151 -1.25 -6.24 -14.03
CA TYR A 151 -0.42 -6.94 -13.04
C TYR A 151 -1.30 -7.71 -12.07
#